data_AF-A0A842SHY9-F1
#
_entry.id   AF-A0A842SHY9-F1
#
_cell.length_a   1.000
_cell.length_b   1.000
_cell.length_c   1.000
_cell.angle_alpha   90.00
_cell.angle_beta   90.00
_cell.angle_gamma   90.00
#
_symmetry.space_group_name_H-M   'P 1'
#
loop_
_entity.id
_entity.type
_entity.pdbx_description
1 polymer ?
#
loop_
_entity_poly.entity_id
_entity_poly.type
_entity_poly.pdbx_seq_one_letter_code
_entity_poly.pdbx_strand_id
1 'polypeptide(L)'
;MIIDILRIIIAALFSLFIPGFIIVYIFFEEFTLLEKISFSVAFSIMIDIAIAIILGYNKDIANLTGGLTFASIIKAEIIVIMILGIIYLIKYIKKNENKKKNKKK
;
A
#
# COMPACT_ATOMS: atom_id res chain seq x y z
N MET A 1 17.70 -5.07 -21.88
CA MET A 1 18.41 -5.62 -20.70
C MET A 1 18.61 -4.60 -19.59
N ILE A 2 19.43 -3.55 -19.75
CA ILE A 2 19.65 -2.53 -18.69
C ILE A 2 18.35 -1.81 -18.30
N ILE A 3 17.52 -1.46 -19.28
CA ILE A 3 16.23 -0.80 -19.07
C ILE A 3 15.24 -1.71 -18.31
N ASP A 4 15.27 -3.00 -18.58
CA ASP A 4 14.37 -3.98 -17.94
C ASP A 4 14.76 -4.19 -16.47
N ILE A 5 16.06 -4.27 -16.20
CA ILE A 5 16.60 -4.34 -14.84
C ILE A 5 16.19 -3.10 -14.04
N LEU A 6 16.33 -1.91 -14.64
CA LEU A 6 15.96 -0.66 -13.97
C LEU A 6 14.44 -0.62 -13.65
N ARG A 7 13.60 -1.08 -14.59
CA ARG A 7 12.14 -1.16 -14.39
C ARG A 7 11.77 -2.10 -13.25
N ILE A 8 12.40 -3.28 -13.18
CA ILE A 8 12.15 -4.27 -12.12
C ILE A 8 12.56 -3.70 -10.76
N ILE A 9 13.72 -3.05 -10.66
CA ILE A 9 14.20 -2.45 -9.41
C ILE A 9 13.23 -1.36 -8.94
N ILE A 10 12.80 -0.47 -9.84
CA ILE A 10 11.85 0.60 -9.49
C ILE A 10 10.51 0.02 -9.05
N ALA A 11 9.99 -0.99 -9.77
CA ALA A 11 8.74 -1.66 -9.42
C ALA A 11 8.83 -2.35 -8.06
N ALA A 12 9.93 -3.05 -7.79
CA ALA A 12 10.18 -3.70 -6.51
C ALA A 12 10.26 -2.68 -5.37
N LEU A 13 10.99 -1.57 -5.55
CA LEU A 13 11.07 -0.51 -4.53
C LEU A 13 9.71 0.15 -4.27
N PHE A 14 8.89 0.33 -5.31
CA PHE A 14 7.53 0.85 -5.18
C PHE A 14 6.65 -0.11 -4.37
N SER A 15 6.64 -1.39 -4.76
CA SER A 15 5.92 -2.49 -4.12
C SER A 15 6.29 -2.63 -2.63
N LEU A 16 7.60 -2.67 -2.33
CA LEU A 16 8.14 -2.88 -0.98
C LEU A 16 8.01 -1.69 -0.03
N PHE A 17 7.64 -0.49 -0.51
CA PHE A 17 7.69 0.69 0.35
C PHE A 17 6.38 1.47 0.40
N ILE A 18 5.73 1.72 -0.73
CA ILE A 18 4.60 2.65 -0.79
C ILE A 18 3.37 2.17 -0.01
N PRO A 19 2.86 0.95 -0.20
CA PRO A 19 1.63 0.54 0.45
C PRO A 19 1.79 0.49 1.98
N GLY A 20 2.90 -0.04 2.50
CA GLY A 20 3.20 -0.03 3.93
C GLY A 20 3.46 1.37 4.48
N PHE A 21 4.12 2.25 3.73
CA PHE A 21 4.32 3.65 4.12
C PHE A 21 3.01 4.40 4.33
N ILE A 22 2.04 4.20 3.42
CA ILE A 22 0.72 4.81 3.55
C ILE A 22 0.01 4.30 4.82
N ILE A 23 0.06 2.99 5.10
CA ILE A 23 -0.51 2.43 6.34
C ILE A 23 0.13 3.06 7.57
N VAL A 24 1.45 3.10 7.63
CA VAL A 24 2.17 3.65 8.78
C VAL A 24 1.80 5.10 9.03
N TYR A 25 1.73 5.93 7.97
CA TYR A 25 1.34 7.33 8.11
C TYR A 25 -0.14 7.52 8.46
N ILE A 26 -1.02 6.62 8.00
CA ILE A 26 -2.45 6.68 8.36
C ILE A 26 -2.63 6.27 9.82
N PHE A 27 -2.01 5.20 10.30
CA PHE A 27 -2.41 4.59 11.57
C PHE A 27 -1.45 4.88 12.72
N PHE A 28 -0.19 5.22 12.46
CA PHE A 28 0.87 5.32 13.48
C PHE A 28 1.53 6.71 13.45
N GLU A 29 0.74 7.76 13.74
CA GLU A 29 1.22 9.15 13.73
C GLU A 29 2.38 9.37 14.73
N GLU A 30 2.32 8.69 15.89
CA GLU A 30 3.24 8.82 17.04
C GLU A 30 4.62 8.17 16.81
N PHE A 31 4.78 7.31 15.79
CA PHE A 31 6.04 6.61 15.56
C PHE A 31 7.17 7.56 15.16
N THR A 32 8.37 7.28 15.66
CA THR A 32 9.61 7.93 15.23
C THR A 32 9.90 7.60 13.76
N LEU A 33 10.77 8.39 13.12
CA LEU A 33 11.09 8.19 11.71
C LEU A 33 11.64 6.78 11.42
N LEU A 34 12.49 6.26 12.31
CA LEU A 34 13.11 4.94 12.15
C LEU A 34 12.09 3.81 12.29
N GLU A 35 11.17 3.93 13.25
CA GLU A 35 10.04 3.00 13.40
C GLU A 35 9.14 3.07 12.17
N LYS A 36 8.85 4.28 11.68
CA LYS A 36 8.02 4.45 10.49
C LYS A 36 8.61 3.74 9.29
N ILE A 37 9.90 3.89 9.02
CA ILE A 37 10.58 3.21 7.92
C ILE A 37 10.50 1.68 8.11
N SER A 38 10.81 1.20 9.31
CA SER A 38 10.85 -0.23 9.62
C SER A 38 9.48 -0.90 9.46
N PHE A 39 8.44 -0.28 10.03
CA PHE A 39 7.06 -0.76 9.87
C PHE A 39 6.55 -0.61 8.44
N SER A 40 6.99 0.40 7.69
CA SER A 40 6.58 0.57 6.30
C SER A 40 7.04 -0.62 5.46
N VAL A 41 8.30 -1.05 5.64
CA VAL A 41 8.82 -2.24 4.95
C VAL A 41 8.06 -3.50 5.39
N ALA A 42 7.85 -3.68 6.71
CA ALA A 42 7.14 -4.86 7.22
C ALA A 42 5.70 -4.96 6.70
N PHE A 43 4.95 -3.85 6.70
CA PHE A 43 3.58 -3.83 6.20
C PHE A 43 3.51 -4.02 4.68
N SER A 44 4.45 -3.48 3.90
CA SER A 44 4.49 -3.74 2.46
C SER A 44 4.71 -5.22 2.17
N ILE A 45 5.68 -5.86 2.83
CA ILE A 45 5.90 -7.32 2.69
C ILE A 45 4.64 -8.11 3.04
N MET A 46 3.94 -7.72 4.11
CA MET A 46 2.71 -8.37 4.52
C MET A 46 1.61 -8.24 3.45
N ILE A 47 1.51 -7.08 2.80
CA ILE A 47 0.59 -6.84 1.69
C ILE A 47 0.95 -7.69 0.48
N ASP A 48 2.22 -7.76 0.11
CA ASP A 48 2.68 -8.57 -1.02
C ASP A 48 2.39 -10.05 -0.80
N ILE A 49 2.63 -10.55 0.41
CA ILE A 49 2.26 -11.92 0.81
C ILE A 49 0.74 -12.11 0.71
N ALA A 50 -0.06 -11.16 1.20
CA ALA A 50 -1.51 -11.25 1.12
C ALA A 50 -2.00 -11.27 -0.33
N ILE A 51 -1.46 -10.41 -1.20
CA ILE A 51 -1.75 -10.39 -2.64
C ILE A 51 -1.38 -11.74 -3.27
N ALA A 52 -0.19 -12.26 -2.97
CA ALA A 52 0.29 -13.52 -3.51
C ALA A 52 -0.61 -14.69 -3.11
N ILE A 53 -1.06 -14.72 -1.85
CA ILE A 53 -2.02 -15.74 -1.37
C ILE A 53 -3.36 -15.58 -2.09
N ILE A 54 -3.91 -14.37 -2.20
CA ILE A 54 -5.20 -14.13 -2.85
C ILE A 54 -5.18 -14.56 -4.31
N LEU A 55 -4.14 -14.17 -5.06
CA LEU A 55 -4.01 -14.46 -6.49
C LEU A 55 -3.58 -15.91 -6.78
N GLY A 56 -2.80 -16.52 -5.88
CA GLY A 56 -2.21 -17.84 -6.09
C GLY A 56 -2.99 -19.00 -5.48
N TYR A 57 -3.70 -18.79 -4.37
CA TYR A 57 -4.36 -19.87 -3.63
C TYR A 57 -5.79 -20.12 -4.11
N ASN A 58 -6.53 -19.07 -4.47
CA ASN A 58 -7.92 -19.19 -4.89
C ASN A 58 -8.02 -19.45 -6.40
N LYS A 59 -8.52 -20.64 -6.78
CA LYS A 59 -8.67 -21.05 -8.19
C LYS A 59 -9.59 -20.14 -8.99
N ASP A 60 -10.65 -19.63 -8.40
CA ASP A 60 -11.60 -18.74 -9.09
C ASP A 60 -10.96 -17.38 -9.38
N ILE A 61 -10.23 -16.84 -8.40
CA ILE A 61 -9.49 -15.58 -8.55
C ILE A 61 -8.34 -15.76 -9.53
N ALA A 62 -7.63 -16.89 -9.48
CA ALA A 62 -6.55 -17.18 -10.42
C ALA A 62 -7.09 -17.24 -11.87
N ASN A 63 -8.23 -17.88 -12.09
CA ASN A 63 -8.86 -17.93 -13.41
C ASN A 63 -9.32 -16.54 -13.89
N LEU A 64 -9.80 -15.68 -12.99
CA LEU A 64 -10.27 -14.34 -13.33
C LEU A 64 -9.13 -13.34 -13.58
N THR A 65 -8.03 -13.45 -12.83
CA THR A 65 -6.90 -12.49 -12.86
C THR A 65 -5.73 -12.94 -13.71
N GLY A 66 -5.72 -14.20 -14.16
CA GLY A 66 -4.58 -14.85 -14.81
C GLY A 66 -3.57 -15.46 -13.83
N GLY A 67 -3.91 -15.52 -12.54
CA GLY A 67 -3.09 -16.12 -11.49
C GLY A 67 -1.97 -15.20 -11.02
N LEU A 68 -0.89 -15.79 -10.51
CA LEU A 68 0.28 -15.06 -10.02
C LEU A 68 1.19 -14.65 -11.20
N THR A 69 0.91 -13.50 -11.80
CA THR A 69 1.69 -12.91 -12.90
C THR A 69 2.15 -11.52 -12.52
N PHE A 70 3.21 -11.01 -13.18
CA PHE A 70 3.68 -9.65 -12.95
C PHE A 70 2.58 -8.60 -13.14
N ALA A 71 1.73 -8.78 -14.16
CA ALA A 71 0.63 -7.86 -14.45
C ALA A 71 -0.48 -7.91 -13.39
N SER A 72 -0.82 -9.08 -12.86
CA SER A 72 -1.85 -9.21 -11.81
C SER A 72 -1.39 -8.67 -10.46
N ILE A 73 -0.11 -8.89 -10.11
CA ILE A 73 0.50 -8.32 -8.89
C ILE A 73 0.47 -6.79 -8.95
N ILE A 74 0.96 -6.18 -10.03
CA ILE A 74 0.95 -4.72 -10.17
C ILE A 74 -0.48 -4.16 -10.10
N LYS A 75 -1.44 -4.80 -10.77
CA LYS A 75 -2.85 -4.38 -10.69
C LYS A 75 -3.37 -4.43 -9.26
N ALA A 76 -3.08 -5.50 -8.52
CA ALA A 76 -3.49 -5.64 -7.13
C ALA A 76 -2.85 -4.57 -6.24
N GLU A 77 -1.55 -4.31 -6.38
CA GLU A 77 -0.86 -3.24 -5.65
C GLU A 77 -1.46 -1.86 -5.92
N ILE A 78 -1.73 -1.53 -7.19
CA ILE A 78 -2.37 -0.25 -7.54
C ILE A 78 -3.74 -0.13 -6.86
N ILE A 79 -4.53 -1.21 -6.84
CA ILE A 79 -5.83 -1.24 -6.15
C ILE A 79 -5.65 -0.99 -4.65
N VAL A 80 -4.69 -1.67 -4.01
CA VAL A 80 -4.40 -1.48 -2.58
C VAL A 80 -3.99 -0.04 -2.28
N ILE A 81 -3.09 0.54 -3.09
CA ILE A 81 -2.65 1.93 -2.94
C ILE A 81 -3.83 2.90 -3.12
N MET A 82 -4.72 2.68 -4.10
CA MET A 82 -5.91 3.50 -4.28
C MET A 82 -6.84 3.44 -3.07
N ILE A 83 -7.11 2.25 -2.53
CA ILE A 83 -7.95 2.07 -1.35
C ILE A 83 -7.34 2.79 -0.14
N LEU A 84 -6.05 2.58 0.10
CA LEU A 84 -5.33 3.25 1.19
C LEU A 84 -5.32 4.78 1.02
N GLY A 85 -5.15 5.27 -0.21
CA GLY A 85 -5.22 6.69 -0.53
C GLY A 85 -6.59 7.32 -0.24
N ILE A 86 -7.68 6.61 -0.55
CA ILE A 86 -9.05 7.04 -0.21
C ILE A 86 -9.22 7.10 1.31
N ILE A 87 -8.76 6.07 2.03
CA ILE A 87 -8.82 6.04 3.50
C ILE A 87 -8.06 7.23 4.10
N TYR A 88 -6.85 7.52 3.58
CA TYR A 88 -6.06 8.67 3.98
C TYR A 88 -6.81 9.98 3.76
N LEU A 89 -7.41 10.17 2.57
CA LEU A 89 -8.15 11.39 2.23
C LEU A 89 -9.35 11.60 3.17
N ILE A 90 -10.12 10.54 3.45
CA ILE A 90 -11.25 10.59 4.39
C ILE A 90 -10.76 10.98 5.79
N LYS A 91 -9.66 10.38 6.27
CA LYS A 91 -9.06 10.71 7.57
C LYS A 91 -8.61 12.17 7.62
N TYR A 92 -7.98 12.65 6.54
CA TYR A 92 -7.51 14.03 6.42
C TYR A 92 -8.66 15.04 6.48
N ILE A 93 -9.76 14.81 5.74
CA ILE A 93 -10.95 15.67 5.75
C ILE A 93 -11.54 15.73 7.17
N LYS A 94 -11.77 14.58 7.82
CA LYS A 94 -12.30 14.53 9.20
C LYS A 94 -11.41 15.27 10.20
N LYS A 95 -10.09 15.11 10.11
CA LYS A 95 -9.13 15.82 10.99
C LYS A 95 -9.25 17.34 10.82
N ASN A 96 -9.44 17.82 9.60
CA ASN A 96 -9.59 19.26 9.33
C ASN A 96 -10.92 19.83 9.83
N GLU A 97 -12.03 19.08 9.68
CA GLU A 97 -13.33 19.48 10.21
C GLU A 97 -13.32 19.62 11.74
N ASN A 98 -12.70 18.66 12.44
CA ASN A 98 -12.58 18.69 13.91
C ASN A 98 -11.76 19.90 14.38
N LYS A 99 -10.67 20.24 13.67
CA LYS A 99 -9.87 21.46 13.96
C LYS A 99 -10.70 22.74 13.79
N LYS A 100 -11.56 22.81 12.77
CA LYS A 100 -12.43 23.98 12.55
C LYS A 100 -13.51 24.12 13.64
N LYS A 101 -14.07 23.01 14.14
CA LYS A 101 -15.04 23.03 15.25
C LYS A 101 -14.43 23.51 16.56
N ASN A 102 -13.20 23.08 16.88
CA ASN A 102 -12.52 23.49 18.11
C ASN A 102 -12.07 24.96 18.13
N LYS A 103 -11.91 25.61 16.97
CA LYS A 103 -11.58 27.05 16.89
C LYS A 103 -12.81 27.97 17.03
N LYS A 104 -14.03 27.43 16.97
CA LYS A 104 -15.29 28.17 17.10
C LYS A 104 -15.93 28.06 18.50
N LYS A 105 -15.38 27.23 19.37
CA LYS A 105 -15.68 27.20 20.80
C LYS A 105 -14.66 28.05 21.54
#